data_AF-A0A3D2QKT6-F1
#
_entry.id   AF-A0A3D2QKT6-F1
#
_cell.length_a   1.000
_cell.length_b   1.000
_cell.length_c   1.000
_cell.angle_alpha   90.00
_cell.angle_beta   90.00
_cell.angle_gamma   90.00
#
_symmetry.space_group_name_H-M   'P 1'
#
loop_
_entity.id
_entity.type
_entity.pdbx_description
1 polymer ?
#
loop_
_entity_poly.entity_id
_entity_poly.type
_entity_poly.pdbx_seq_one_letter_code
_entity_poly.pdbx_strand_id
1 'polypeptide(L)'
;MSNLLAKILIATGSAASIGFGIWHFFVPKMWKWYSYMDAQATELIIAVKAINIFFSLTLVLFGSINLLLILGNNSNRYSLIVVLGATSLLWFTRVLLQIIRPQGSVTPILQYSMLASFIIVFLCFAIPLVAIL
;
A
#
# COMPACT_ATOMS: atom_id res chain seq x y z
N MET A 1 -20.65 -9.92 11.16
CA MET A 1 -20.81 -9.13 9.91
C MET A 1 -20.13 -7.78 10.13
N SER A 2 -19.24 -7.36 9.22
CA SER A 2 -18.64 -6.03 9.26
C SER A 2 -19.73 -4.96 9.04
N ASN A 3 -19.80 -3.97 9.93
CA ASN A 3 -20.76 -2.88 9.81
C ASN A 3 -20.49 -2.04 8.55
N LEU A 4 -21.45 -1.21 8.14
CA LEU A 4 -21.36 -0.40 6.90
C LEU A 4 -20.08 0.47 6.88
N LEU A 5 -19.71 1.07 8.01
CA LEU A 5 -18.50 1.86 8.14
C LEU A 5 -17.24 1.05 7.82
N ALA A 6 -17.10 -0.15 8.39
CA ALA A 6 -15.97 -1.03 8.13
C ALA A 6 -15.87 -1.38 6.64
N LYS A 7 -16.99 -1.68 5.97
CA LYS A 7 -17.00 -1.95 4.53
C LYS A 7 -16.53 -0.75 3.71
N ILE A 8 -16.98 0.46 4.05
CA ILE A 8 -16.58 1.70 3.37
C ILE A 8 -15.07 1.97 3.55
N LEU A 9 -14.57 1.80 4.78
CA LEU A 9 -13.15 2.00 5.08
C LEU A 9 -12.29 0.99 4.31
N ILE A 10 -12.63 -0.30 4.37
CA ILE A 10 -11.90 -1.34 3.64
C ILE A 10 -11.94 -1.08 2.13
N ALA A 11 -13.10 -0.70 1.58
CA ALA A 11 -13.24 -0.42 0.14
C ALA A 11 -12.37 0.78 -0.28
N THR A 12 -12.42 1.88 0.48
CA THR A 12 -11.62 3.09 0.22
C THR A 12 -10.12 2.79 0.30
N GLY A 13 -9.67 2.13 1.37
CA GLY A 13 -8.26 1.74 1.54
C GLY A 13 -7.80 0.80 0.43
N SER A 14 -8.64 -0.14 0.03
CA SER A 14 -8.34 -1.09 -1.05
C SER A 14 -8.22 -0.42 -2.40
N ALA A 15 -9.14 0.50 -2.73
CA ALA A 15 -9.08 1.28 -3.96
C ALA A 15 -7.79 2.13 -4.01
N ALA A 16 -7.44 2.79 -2.89
CA ALA A 16 -6.18 3.52 -2.79
C ALA A 16 -4.96 2.60 -2.96
N SER A 17 -4.95 1.44 -2.29
CA SER A 17 -3.85 0.45 -2.41
C SER A 17 -3.66 -0.04 -3.84
N ILE A 18 -4.76 -0.38 -4.53
CA ILE A 18 -4.73 -0.77 -5.94
C ILE A 18 -4.21 0.39 -6.80
N GLY A 19 -4.70 1.61 -6.57
CA GLY A 19 -4.24 2.81 -7.29
C GLY A 19 -2.74 3.06 -7.13
N PHE A 20 -2.22 2.98 -5.90
CA PHE A 20 -0.79 3.07 -5.64
C PHE A 20 -0.01 1.94 -6.32
N GLY A 21 -0.49 0.71 -6.25
CA GLY A 21 0.13 -0.43 -6.91
C GLY A 21 0.21 -0.26 -8.43
N ILE A 22 -0.90 0.12 -9.07
CA ILE A 22 -0.95 0.41 -10.51
C ILE A 22 0.01 1.54 -10.87
N TRP A 23 -0.03 2.64 -10.11
CA TRP A 23 0.85 3.79 -10.35
C TRP A 23 2.32 3.40 -10.28
N HIS A 24 2.72 2.60 -9.29
CA HIS A 24 4.11 2.20 -9.08
C HIS A 24 4.71 1.39 -10.22
N PHE A 25 3.92 0.68 -11.04
CA PHE A 25 4.45 0.06 -12.26
C PHE A 25 5.07 1.07 -13.24
N PHE A 26 4.58 2.31 -13.25
CA PHE A 26 5.00 3.33 -14.20
C PHE A 26 5.96 4.37 -13.61
N VAL A 27 5.97 4.53 -12.28
CA VAL A 27 6.77 5.54 -11.56
C VAL A 27 8.26 5.52 -11.96
N PRO A 28 8.96 4.37 -12.05
CA PRO A 28 10.38 4.36 -12.40
C PRO A 28 10.67 4.99 -13.77
N LYS A 29 9.76 4.82 -14.74
CA LYS A 29 9.89 5.39 -16.08
C LYS A 29 9.52 6.88 -16.08
N MET A 30 8.40 7.25 -15.46
CA MET A 30 7.92 8.64 -15.41
C MET A 30 8.93 9.57 -14.73
N TRP A 31 9.59 9.09 -13.68
CA TRP A 31 10.54 9.87 -12.89
C TRP A 31 12.01 9.51 -13.18
N LYS A 32 12.26 8.76 -14.27
CA LYS A 32 13.62 8.40 -14.73
C LYS A 32 14.53 7.86 -13.62
N TRP A 33 14.03 7.00 -12.74
CA TRP A 33 14.81 6.51 -11.58
C TRP A 33 16.20 5.98 -11.96
N TYR A 34 16.31 5.29 -13.09
CA TYR A 34 17.56 4.69 -13.55
C TYR A 34 18.61 5.71 -14.00
N SER A 35 18.25 6.97 -14.30
CA SER A 35 19.24 8.01 -14.61
C SER A 35 19.98 8.51 -13.36
N TYR A 36 19.49 8.17 -12.16
CA TYR A 36 20.15 8.49 -10.89
C TYR A 36 21.02 7.33 -10.37
N MET A 37 21.14 6.24 -11.12
CA MET A 37 21.94 5.08 -10.77
C MET A 37 23.15 5.00 -11.71
N ASP A 38 24.24 4.43 -11.21
CA ASP A 38 25.38 4.11 -12.07
C ASP A 38 24.94 3.10 -13.14
N ALA A 39 25.18 3.44 -14.42
CA ALA A 39 24.82 2.60 -15.55
C ALA A 39 25.56 1.26 -15.56
N GLN A 40 26.73 1.17 -14.90
CA GLN A 40 27.49 -0.07 -14.76
C GLN A 40 26.96 -0.97 -13.62
N ALA A 41 26.14 -0.42 -12.71
CA ALA A 41 25.53 -1.18 -11.61
C ALA A 41 24.27 -1.93 -12.07
N THR A 42 24.43 -2.84 -13.04
CA THR A 42 23.32 -3.57 -13.67
C THR A 42 22.48 -4.36 -12.66
N GLU A 43 23.12 -5.01 -11.69
CA GLU A 43 22.43 -5.79 -10.64
C GLU A 43 21.55 -4.91 -9.74
N LEU A 44 21.99 -3.69 -9.43
CA LEU A 44 21.18 -2.74 -8.67
C LEU A 44 19.92 -2.34 -9.45
N ILE A 45 20.07 -2.05 -10.75
CA ILE A 45 18.94 -1.70 -11.62
C ILE A 45 17.95 -2.87 -11.73
N ILE A 46 18.44 -4.10 -11.87
CA ILE A 46 17.62 -5.32 -11.93
C ILE A 46 16.88 -5.52 -10.60
N ALA A 47 17.58 -5.39 -9.47
CA ALA A 47 16.97 -5.53 -8.14
C ALA A 47 15.85 -4.50 -7.91
N VAL A 48 16.10 -3.22 -8.25
CA VAL A 48 15.07 -2.17 -8.12
C VAL A 48 13.86 -2.46 -9.02
N LYS A 49 14.07 -2.92 -10.25
CA LYS A 49 12.97 -3.33 -11.15
C LYS A 49 12.14 -4.46 -10.53
N ALA A 50 12.79 -5.53 -10.06
CA ALA A 50 12.11 -6.67 -9.48
C ALA A 50 11.32 -6.27 -8.23
N ILE A 51 11.95 -5.55 -7.29
CA ILE A 51 11.29 -5.08 -6.06
C ILE A 51 10.09 -4.20 -6.41
N ASN A 52 10.21 -3.28 -7.37
CA ASN A 52 9.09 -2.43 -7.76
C ASN A 52 7.92 -3.24 -8.33
N ILE A 53 8.18 -4.27 -9.14
CA ILE A 53 7.13 -5.15 -9.67
C ILE A 53 6.44 -5.91 -8.54
N PHE A 54 7.19 -6.56 -7.66
CA PHE A 54 6.62 -7.32 -6.54
C PHE A 54 5.86 -6.43 -5.56
N PHE A 55 6.41 -5.26 -5.24
CA PHE A 55 5.74 -4.26 -4.41
C PHE A 55 4.42 -3.81 -5.04
N SER A 56 4.44 -3.44 -6.32
CA SER A 56 3.25 -2.99 -7.07
C SER A 56 2.18 -4.08 -7.11
N LEU A 57 2.57 -5.31 -7.46
CA LEU A 57 1.68 -6.46 -7.52
C LEU A 57 1.08 -6.78 -6.15
N THR A 58 1.89 -6.72 -5.08
CA THR A 58 1.43 -6.95 -3.71
C THR A 58 0.32 -5.97 -3.31
N LEU A 59 0.51 -4.67 -3.59
CA LEU A 59 -0.49 -3.65 -3.28
C LEU A 59 -1.81 -3.87 -4.03
N VAL A 60 -1.74 -4.29 -5.30
CA VAL A 60 -2.92 -4.63 -6.12
C VAL A 60 -3.61 -5.88 -5.59
N LEU A 61 -2.85 -6.95 -5.32
CA LEU A 61 -3.41 -8.23 -4.88
C LEU A 61 -4.07 -8.11 -3.51
N PHE A 62 -3.41 -7.54 -2.50
CA PHE A 62 -3.99 -7.39 -1.17
C PHE A 62 -5.20 -6.45 -1.18
N GLY A 63 -5.16 -5.35 -1.94
CA GLY A 63 -6.33 -4.50 -2.14
C GLY A 63 -7.49 -5.25 -2.79
N SER A 64 -7.22 -6.03 -3.83
CA SER A 64 -8.24 -6.81 -4.55
C SER A 64 -8.84 -7.91 -3.65
N ILE A 65 -8.01 -8.64 -2.90
CA ILE A 65 -8.48 -9.68 -1.98
C ILE A 65 -9.36 -9.07 -0.89
N ASN A 66 -8.98 -7.93 -0.31
CA ASN A 66 -9.82 -7.24 0.69
C ASN A 66 -11.20 -6.87 0.10
N LEU A 67 -11.25 -6.33 -1.12
CA LEU A 67 -12.52 -6.04 -1.81
C LEU A 67 -13.36 -7.31 -2.01
N LEU A 68 -12.75 -8.38 -2.52
CA LEU A 68 -13.45 -9.64 -2.75
C LEU A 68 -14.01 -10.23 -1.45
N LEU A 69 -13.27 -10.14 -0.33
CA LEU A 69 -13.74 -10.63 0.96
C LEU A 69 -14.95 -9.83 1.48
N ILE A 70 -14.95 -8.50 1.35
CA ILE A 70 -16.08 -7.70 1.84
C ILE A 70 -17.32 -7.75 0.92
N LEU A 71 -17.12 -8.01 -0.38
CA LEU A 71 -18.19 -8.12 -1.38
C LEU A 71 -18.79 -9.52 -1.48
N GLY A 72 -17.97 -10.56 -1.30
CA GLY A 72 -18.35 -11.96 -1.52
C GLY A 72 -19.38 -12.53 -0.55
N ASN A 73 -19.75 -11.78 0.51
CA ASN A 73 -20.75 -12.09 1.54
C ASN A 73 -20.59 -13.44 2.28
N ASN A 74 -19.60 -14.26 1.90
CA ASN A 74 -19.29 -15.59 2.41
C ASN A 74 -17.93 -15.65 3.13
N SER A 75 -17.28 -14.50 3.35
CA SER A 75 -15.99 -14.46 4.03
C SER A 75 -16.13 -14.81 5.51
N ASN A 76 -15.36 -15.78 6.00
CA ASN A 76 -15.28 -16.04 7.43
C ASN A 76 -14.45 -14.96 8.16
N ARG A 77 -14.66 -14.83 9.48
CA ARG A 77 -13.98 -13.84 10.33
C ARG A 77 -12.45 -13.98 10.30
N TYR A 78 -11.96 -15.22 10.30
CA TYR A 78 -10.52 -15.49 10.32
C TYR A 78 -9.83 -14.99 9.04
N SER A 79 -10.38 -15.28 7.86
CA SER A 79 -9.86 -14.80 6.58
C SER A 79 -9.83 -13.28 6.50
N LEU A 80 -10.85 -12.59 7.02
CA LEU A 80 -10.85 -11.13 7.11
C LEU A 80 -9.72 -10.61 8.02
N ILE A 81 -9.55 -11.19 9.21
CA ILE A 81 -8.49 -10.79 10.16
C ILE A 81 -7.10 -11.00 9.53
N VAL A 82 -6.87 -12.14 8.87
CA VAL A 82 -5.57 -12.46 8.27
C VAL A 82 -5.21 -11.46 7.16
N VAL A 83 -6.12 -11.21 6.21
CA VAL A 83 -5.85 -10.32 5.08
C VAL A 83 -5.78 -8.85 5.53
N LEU A 84 -6.69 -8.40 6.39
CA LEU A 84 -6.63 -7.05 6.96
C LEU A 84 -5.39 -6.85 7.82
N GLY A 85 -4.99 -7.85 8.60
CA GLY A 85 -3.77 -7.84 9.40
C GLY A 85 -2.52 -7.68 8.54
N ALA A 86 -2.37 -8.52 7.51
CA ALA A 86 -1.26 -8.43 6.58
C ALA A 86 -1.22 -7.08 5.85
N THR A 87 -2.37 -6.60 5.37
CA THR A 87 -2.48 -5.31 4.67
C THR A 87 -2.16 -4.14 5.60
N SER A 88 -2.66 -4.17 6.84
CA SER A 88 -2.39 -3.16 7.86
C SER A 88 -0.90 -3.12 8.21
N LEU A 89 -0.25 -4.28 8.33
CA LEU A 89 1.19 -4.36 8.58
C LEU A 89 2.00 -3.70 7.46
N LEU A 90 1.69 -4.00 6.19
CA LEU A 90 2.37 -3.38 5.04
C LEU A 90 2.25 -1.85 5.05
N TRP A 91 1.04 -1.33 5.29
CA TRP A 91 0.81 0.12 5.36
C TRP A 91 1.41 0.77 6.60
N PHE A 92 1.39 0.09 7.74
CA PHE A 92 2.07 0.56 8.95
C PHE A 92 3.58 0.64 8.77
N THR A 93 4.19 -0.39 8.19
CA THR A 93 5.61 -0.35 7.82
C THR A 93 5.89 0.82 6.88
N ARG A 94 4.99 1.11 5.93
CA ARG A 94 5.15 2.27 5.04
C ARG A 94 5.11 3.61 5.78
N VAL A 95 4.20 3.77 6.75
CA VAL A 95 4.13 4.94 7.62
C VAL A 95 5.43 5.09 8.43
N LEU A 96 5.90 4.02 9.06
CA LEU A 96 7.16 4.03 9.83
C LEU A 96 8.36 4.43 8.96
N LEU A 97 8.48 3.85 7.77
CA LEU A 97 9.55 4.20 6.84
C LEU A 97 9.48 5.68 6.44
N GLN A 98 8.29 6.24 6.25
CA GLN A 98 8.12 7.66 5.92
C GLN A 98 8.47 8.59 7.11
N ILE A 99 8.35 8.12 8.36
CA ILE A 99 8.76 8.87 9.55
C ILE A 99 10.28 8.79 9.74
N ILE A 100 10.88 7.60 9.62
CA ILE A 100 12.31 7.36 9.89
C ILE A 100 13.19 7.86 8.74
N ARG A 101 12.76 7.63 7.49
CA ARG A 101 13.47 8.02 6.25
C ARG A 101 12.47 8.64 5.26
N PRO A 102 12.10 9.91 5.45
CA PRO A 102 11.06 10.54 4.66
C PRO A 102 11.41 10.61 3.18
N GLN A 103 10.50 10.12 2.34
CA GLN A 103 10.54 10.34 0.90
C GLN A 103 9.90 11.69 0.55
N GLY A 104 10.39 12.33 -0.51
CA GLY A 104 9.87 13.62 -0.97
C GLY A 104 10.40 14.82 -0.16
N SER A 105 11.49 14.64 0.58
CA SER A 105 12.09 15.65 1.47
C SER A 105 12.62 16.90 0.75
N VAL A 106 12.71 16.86 -0.58
CA VAL A 106 13.04 18.02 -1.42
C VAL A 106 11.99 19.13 -1.28
N THR A 107 10.73 18.76 -1.02
CA THR A 107 9.63 19.73 -0.84
C THR A 107 8.77 19.31 0.36
N PRO A 108 8.70 20.12 1.44
CA PRO A 108 7.97 19.76 2.67
C PRO A 108 6.52 19.36 2.41
N ILE A 109 5.84 20.06 1.50
CA ILE A 109 4.45 19.75 1.17
C ILE A 109 4.28 18.34 0.62
N LEU A 110 5.16 17.89 -0.28
CA LEU A 110 5.13 16.53 -0.82
C LEU A 110 5.36 15.50 0.30
N GLN A 111 6.38 15.73 1.13
CA GLN A 111 6.72 14.82 2.22
C GLN A 111 5.54 14.63 3.19
N TYR A 112 4.90 15.71 3.62
CA TYR A 112 3.77 15.66 4.55
C TYR A 112 2.51 15.13 3.87
N SER A 113 2.25 15.45 2.60
CA SER A 113 1.13 14.88 1.84
C SER A 113 1.28 13.37 1.67
N MET A 114 2.50 12.87 1.42
CA MET A 114 2.78 11.44 1.37
C MET A 114 2.54 10.78 2.73
N LEU A 115 3.06 11.35 3.81
CA LEU A 115 2.86 10.83 5.17
C LEU A 115 1.37 10.77 5.53
N ALA A 116 0.63 11.86 5.30
CA ALA A 116 -0.80 11.93 5.54
C ALA A 116 -1.56 10.87 4.73
N SER A 117 -1.22 10.71 3.44
CA SER A 117 -1.85 9.69 2.58
C SER A 117 -1.60 8.28 3.12
N PHE A 118 -0.38 7.97 3.55
CA PHE A 118 -0.03 6.65 4.09
C PHE A 118 -0.74 6.37 5.42
N ILE A 119 -0.86 7.38 6.30
CA ILE A 119 -1.62 7.27 7.55
C ILE A 119 -3.10 7.02 7.26
N ILE A 120 -3.71 7.78 6.33
CA ILE A 120 -5.12 7.60 5.98
C ILE A 120 -5.38 6.18 5.47
N VAL A 121 -4.56 5.69 4.53
CA VAL A 121 -4.73 4.33 3.98
C VAL A 121 -4.49 3.27 5.05
N PHE A 122 -3.50 3.45 5.93
CA PHE A 122 -3.29 2.56 7.08
C PHE A 122 -4.54 2.49 7.98
N LEU A 123 -5.12 3.63 8.34
CA LEU A 123 -6.30 3.71 9.20
C LEU A 123 -7.54 3.07 8.56
N CYS A 124 -7.67 3.15 7.23
CA CYS A 124 -8.72 2.45 6.48
C CYS A 124 -8.71 0.92 6.68
N PHE A 125 -7.56 0.33 7.03
CA PHE A 125 -7.45 -1.11 7.32
C PHE A 125 -7.36 -1.41 8.82
N ALA A 126 -6.64 -0.59 9.59
CA ALA A 126 -6.42 -0.80 11.01
C ALA A 126 -7.71 -0.64 11.84
N ILE A 127 -8.55 0.35 11.52
CA ILE A 127 -9.81 0.58 12.25
C ILE A 127 -10.75 -0.63 12.09
N PRO A 128 -11.05 -1.12 10.87
CA PRO A 128 -11.84 -2.34 10.68
C PRO A 128 -11.21 -3.58 11.31
N LEU A 129 -9.88 -3.71 11.27
CA LEU A 129 -9.18 -4.85 11.91
C LEU A 129 -9.44 -4.87 13.42
N VAL A 130 -9.23 -3.75 14.11
CA VAL A 130 -9.49 -3.64 15.55
C VAL A 130 -10.97 -3.84 15.89
N ALA A 131 -11.88 -3.37 15.04
CA ALA A 131 -13.32 -3.56 15.24
C ALA A 131 -13.80 -5.01 15.01
N ILE A 132 -13.04 -5.82 14.27
CA ILE A 132 -13.38 -7.22 13.96
C ILE A 132 -12.65 -8.20 14.90
N LEU A 133 -11.54 -7.81 15.53
CA LEU A 133 -10.89 -8.56 16.61
C LEU A 133 -11.79 -8.65 17.85
#